data_AF-A0A498E289-F1
#
_entry.id   AF-A0A498E289-F1
#
_cell.length_a   1.000
_cell.length_b   1.000
_cell.length_c   1.000
_cell.angle_alpha   90.00
_cell.angle_beta   90.00
_cell.angle_gamma   90.00
#
_symmetry.space_group_name_H-M   'P 1'
#
loop_
_entity.id
_entity.type
_entity.pdbx_description
1 polymer ?
#
loop_
_entity_poly.entity_id
_entity_poly.type
_entity_poly.pdbx_seq_one_letter_code
_entity_poly.pdbx_strand_id
1 'polypeptide(L)'
;DFLKAEYFEQDGEVYGIPRSFGQTPLAVNTDIVEQDVTALADLWTEPLAGVVGGRDDARLQVLYRNAAKGEPLNPASADDVDFDSLRADLIDRLELTAGLWNNGGESEQLLRSEEVGVQPVWNYVIQSMQSDGLPVERVYPSEGTKAWFIQHCIR
;
A
#
# COMPACT_ATOMS: atom_id res chain seq x y z
N ASP A 1 -3.58 -25.18 -6.74
CA ASP A 1 -4.66 -24.80 -5.83
C ASP A 1 -4.62 -23.29 -5.60
N PHE A 2 -5.38 -22.52 -6.39
CA PHE A 2 -5.23 -21.05 -6.46
C PHE A 2 -6.05 -20.31 -5.38
N LEU A 3 -7.19 -20.88 -4.98
CA LEU A 3 -8.12 -20.24 -4.06
C LEU A 3 -7.71 -20.36 -2.59
N LYS A 4 -6.83 -21.31 -2.23
CA LYS A 4 -6.49 -21.65 -0.85
C LYS A 4 -7.74 -21.78 0.02
N ALA A 5 -8.65 -22.69 -0.35
CA ALA A 5 -9.96 -22.86 0.30
C ALA A 5 -9.85 -22.99 1.83
N GLU A 6 -8.80 -23.68 2.29
CA GLU A 6 -8.44 -23.83 3.70
C GLU A 6 -8.26 -22.51 4.48
N TYR A 7 -8.00 -21.38 3.82
CA TYR A 7 -7.92 -20.05 4.48
C TYR A 7 -9.29 -19.54 4.94
N PHE A 8 -10.36 -20.13 4.42
CA PHE A 8 -11.74 -19.75 4.68
C PHE A 8 -12.50 -20.81 5.47
N GLU A 9 -11.81 -21.84 5.94
CA GLU A 9 -12.36 -22.94 6.70
C GLU A 9 -11.84 -22.93 8.14
N GLN A 10 -12.69 -23.33 9.09
CA GLN A 10 -12.29 -23.59 10.48
C GLN A 10 -13.06 -24.81 10.98
N ASP A 11 -12.38 -25.77 11.60
CA ASP A 11 -12.99 -26.98 12.17
C ASP A 11 -13.86 -27.79 11.17
N GLY A 12 -13.54 -27.73 9.88
CA GLY A 12 -14.24 -28.42 8.80
C GLY A 12 -15.45 -27.67 8.22
N GLU A 13 -15.74 -26.46 8.71
CA GLU A 13 -16.84 -25.60 8.26
C GLU A 13 -16.32 -24.42 7.44
N VAL A 14 -17.09 -23.98 6.43
CA VAL A 14 -16.74 -22.84 5.55
C VAL A 14 -17.30 -21.54 6.12
N TYR A 15 -16.43 -20.58 6.43
CA TYR A 15 -16.80 -19.27 7.00
C TYR A 15 -16.69 -18.12 6.00
N GLY A 16 -16.07 -18.34 4.85
CA GLY A 16 -15.84 -17.31 3.84
C GLY A 16 -15.89 -17.83 2.41
N ILE A 17 -16.53 -17.07 1.53
CA ILE A 17 -16.49 -17.33 0.07
C ILE A 17 -15.75 -16.16 -0.57
N PRO A 18 -14.55 -16.38 -1.16
CA PRO A 18 -13.81 -15.33 -1.84
C PRO A 18 -14.59 -14.83 -3.07
N ARG A 19 -14.72 -13.51 -3.18
CA ARG A 19 -15.50 -12.84 -4.23
C ARG A 19 -14.63 -12.00 -5.16
N SER A 20 -13.70 -11.23 -4.60
CA SER A 20 -12.79 -10.39 -5.37
C SER A 20 -11.37 -10.53 -4.87
N PHE A 21 -10.43 -10.38 -5.79
CA PHE A 21 -9.02 -10.21 -5.53
C PHE A 21 -8.58 -8.84 -6.05
N GLY A 22 -7.65 -8.20 -5.35
CA GLY A 22 -7.02 -6.98 -5.83
C GLY A 22 -5.60 -6.83 -5.30
N GLN A 23 -4.85 -5.94 -5.94
CA GLN A 23 -3.48 -5.60 -5.56
C GLN A 23 -3.38 -4.10 -5.29
N THR A 24 -2.39 -3.75 -4.50
CA THR A 24 -2.02 -2.38 -4.13
C THR A 24 -0.58 -2.11 -4.59
N PRO A 25 -0.33 -1.98 -5.92
CA PRO A 25 0.97 -1.52 -6.42
C PRO A 25 1.19 -0.04 -6.09
N LEU A 26 2.33 0.49 -6.52
CA LEU A 26 2.62 1.91 -6.48
C LEU A 26 2.04 2.59 -7.74
N ALA A 27 1.36 3.71 -7.52
CA ALA A 27 1.09 4.72 -8.54
C ALA A 27 2.22 5.76 -8.49
N VAL A 28 2.83 6.05 -9.62
CA VAL A 28 3.89 7.07 -9.76
C VAL A 28 3.42 8.09 -10.78
N ASN A 29 3.23 9.35 -10.38
CA ASN A 29 2.96 10.45 -11.29
C ASN A 29 4.28 10.92 -11.91
N THR A 30 4.47 10.66 -13.20
CA THR A 30 5.74 10.91 -13.92
C THR A 30 5.99 12.38 -14.22
N ASP A 31 5.01 13.26 -14.00
CA ASP A 31 5.21 14.71 -14.13
C ASP A 31 5.80 15.32 -12.84
N ILE A 32 5.73 14.61 -11.71
CA ILE A 32 6.22 15.07 -10.40
C ILE A 32 7.44 14.28 -9.95
N VAL A 33 7.44 12.97 -10.20
CA VAL A 33 8.47 12.04 -9.71
C VAL A 33 9.43 11.70 -10.83
N GLU A 34 10.65 12.25 -10.76
CA GLU A 34 11.71 11.99 -11.73
C GLU A 34 12.58 10.76 -11.38
N GLN A 35 12.60 10.35 -10.10
CA GLN A 35 13.38 9.19 -9.69
C GLN A 35 12.72 7.87 -10.12
N ASP A 36 13.55 6.88 -10.45
CA ASP A 36 13.08 5.52 -10.75
C ASP A 36 12.62 4.85 -9.45
N VAL A 37 11.30 4.73 -9.27
CA VAL A 37 10.70 4.06 -8.11
C VAL A 37 10.55 2.59 -8.43
N THR A 38 11.21 1.73 -7.65
CA THR A 38 11.21 0.28 -7.86
C THR A 38 10.92 -0.52 -6.58
N ALA A 39 10.87 0.16 -5.44
CA ALA A 39 10.76 -0.44 -4.12
C ALA A 39 9.79 0.33 -3.21
N LEU A 40 9.22 -0.35 -2.21
CA LEU A 40 8.50 0.29 -1.11
C LEU A 40 9.43 1.15 -0.26
N ALA A 41 10.69 0.72 -0.10
CA ALA A 41 11.73 1.47 0.59
C ALA A 41 12.00 2.85 -0.03
N ASP A 42 11.79 3.01 -1.34
CA ASP A 42 12.00 4.29 -2.03
C ASP A 42 11.09 5.38 -1.46
N LEU A 43 9.91 5.02 -0.95
CA LEU A 43 8.95 5.98 -0.38
C LEU A 43 9.45 6.72 0.88
N TRP A 44 10.62 6.32 1.39
CA TRP A 44 11.26 6.92 2.57
C TRP A 44 12.53 7.70 2.22
N THR A 45 12.85 7.86 0.94
CA THR A 45 14.03 8.61 0.52
C THR A 45 13.76 10.11 0.52
N GLU A 46 14.82 10.90 0.76
CA GLU A 46 14.77 12.36 0.74
C GLU A 46 14.20 12.95 -0.56
N PRO A 47 14.50 12.43 -1.77
CA PRO A 47 13.94 12.97 -3.01
C PRO A 47 12.42 12.85 -3.15
N LEU A 48 11.78 11.94 -2.41
CA LEU A 48 10.31 11.82 -2.42
C LEU A 48 9.64 12.50 -1.23
N ALA A 49 10.41 13.07 -0.29
CA ALA A 49 9.86 13.76 0.86
C ALA A 49 8.88 14.86 0.43
N GLY A 50 7.69 14.87 1.05
CA GLY A 50 6.65 15.85 0.75
C GLY A 50 5.79 15.56 -0.48
N VAL A 51 6.06 14.50 -1.25
CA VAL A 51 5.21 14.05 -2.37
C VAL A 51 4.74 12.59 -2.23
N VAL A 52 5.16 11.88 -1.18
CA VAL A 52 4.65 10.53 -0.94
C VAL A 52 3.29 10.57 -0.26
N GLY A 53 2.33 9.80 -0.77
CA GLY A 53 1.06 9.53 -0.11
C GLY A 53 0.99 8.13 0.50
N GLY A 54 -0.09 7.83 1.20
CA GLY A 54 -0.28 6.51 1.79
C GLY A 54 -1.70 6.21 2.22
N ARG A 55 -1.98 4.94 2.48
CA ARG A 55 -3.27 4.54 3.06
C ARG A 55 -3.31 4.96 4.53
N ASP A 56 -4.41 5.57 4.95
CA ASP A 56 -4.74 5.75 6.38
C ASP A 56 -5.14 4.41 7.03
N ASP A 57 -4.17 3.49 7.11
CA ASP A 57 -4.31 2.15 7.68
C ASP A 57 -3.00 1.80 8.40
N ALA A 58 -3.07 1.65 9.72
CA ALA A 58 -1.89 1.42 10.55
C ALA A 58 -1.11 0.17 10.13
N ARG A 59 -1.80 -0.92 9.74
CA ARG A 59 -1.13 -2.17 9.35
C ARG A 59 -0.30 -1.98 8.08
N LEU A 60 -0.81 -1.24 7.11
CA LEU A 60 -0.08 -0.94 5.89
C LEU A 60 1.08 0.02 6.14
N GLN A 61 0.90 1.02 7.00
CA GLN A 61 1.99 1.92 7.38
C GLN A 61 3.16 1.17 8.05
N VAL A 62 2.88 0.20 8.93
CA VAL A 62 3.91 -0.68 9.50
C VAL A 62 4.62 -1.48 8.41
N LEU A 63 3.89 -2.07 7.47
CA LEU A 63 4.49 -2.83 6.36
C LEU A 63 5.43 -1.97 5.52
N TYR A 64 5.03 -0.74 5.17
CA TYR A 64 5.86 0.17 4.38
C TYR A 64 7.09 0.64 5.14
N ARG A 65 6.94 0.95 6.44
CA ARG A 65 8.08 1.27 7.32
C ARG A 65 9.04 0.10 7.37
N ASN A 66 8.56 -1.13 7.55
CA ASN A 66 9.42 -2.30 7.64
C ASN A 66 10.19 -2.56 6.33
N ALA A 67 9.57 -2.35 5.18
CA ALA A 67 10.28 -2.38 3.89
C ALA A 67 11.45 -1.37 3.86
N ALA A 68 11.21 -0.14 4.29
CA ALA A 68 12.23 0.91 4.33
C ALA A 68 13.37 0.62 5.32
N LYS A 69 13.11 -0.10 6.41
CA LYS A 69 14.11 -0.45 7.43
C LYS A 69 14.76 -1.82 7.21
N GLY A 70 14.36 -2.55 6.17
CA GLY A 70 14.84 -3.91 5.91
C GLY A 70 14.37 -4.94 6.94
N GLU A 71 13.25 -4.67 7.61
CA GLU A 71 12.64 -5.54 8.60
C GLU A 71 11.62 -6.50 7.98
N PRO A 72 11.24 -7.59 8.67
CA PRO A 72 10.18 -8.47 8.21
C PRO A 72 8.89 -7.70 7.89
N LEU A 73 8.42 -7.79 6.65
CA LEU A 73 7.22 -7.05 6.18
C LEU A 73 5.94 -7.40 6.95
N ASN A 74 5.86 -8.64 7.46
CA ASN A 74 4.72 -9.14 8.20
C ASN A 74 5.23 -10.04 9.36
N PRO A 75 5.62 -9.43 10.49
CA PRO A 75 6.13 -10.16 11.65
C PRO A 75 5.07 -11.14 12.19
N ALA A 76 5.52 -12.30 12.68
CA ALA A 76 4.63 -13.35 13.16
C ALA A 76 4.30 -13.21 14.65
N SER A 77 5.12 -12.50 15.41
CA SER A 77 4.92 -12.19 16.83
C SER A 77 5.05 -10.69 17.11
N ALA A 78 4.40 -10.23 18.17
CA ALA A 78 4.61 -8.88 18.70
C ALA A 78 6.02 -8.72 19.30
N ASP A 79 6.63 -9.81 19.79
CA ASP A 79 8.00 -9.80 20.32
C ASP A 79 9.06 -9.54 19.22
N ASP A 80 8.69 -9.74 17.95
CA ASP A 80 9.56 -9.46 16.79
C ASP A 80 9.54 -7.97 16.39
N VAL A 81 8.80 -7.12 17.13
CA VAL A 81 8.55 -5.72 16.78
C VAL A 81 9.08 -4.79 17.86
N ASP A 82 10.03 -3.93 17.49
CA ASP A 82 10.40 -2.77 18.31
C ASP A 82 9.34 -1.68 18.14
N PHE A 83 8.32 -1.69 19.02
CA PHE A 83 7.21 -0.75 18.95
C PHE A 83 7.62 0.70 19.22
N ASP A 84 8.67 0.95 20.00
CA ASP A 84 9.13 2.30 20.29
C ASP A 84 9.79 2.90 19.04
N SER A 85 10.68 2.14 18.39
CA SER A 85 11.30 2.54 17.12
C SER A 85 10.26 2.69 16.01
N LEU A 86 9.35 1.72 15.88
CA LEU A 86 8.27 1.76 14.91
C LEU A 86 7.40 3.00 15.08
N ARG A 87 7.00 3.33 16.32
CA ARG A 87 6.18 4.50 16.60
C ARG A 87 6.92 5.81 16.27
N ALA A 88 8.20 5.90 16.62
CA ALA A 88 9.01 7.09 16.31
C ALA A 88 9.09 7.30 14.79
N ASP A 89 9.43 6.25 14.05
CA ASP A 89 9.53 6.32 12.58
C ASP A 89 8.19 6.69 11.93
N LEU A 90 7.06 6.15 12.42
CA LEU A 90 5.74 6.48 11.87
C LEU A 90 5.31 7.93 12.18
N ILE A 91 5.74 8.50 13.31
CA ILE A 91 5.52 9.93 13.60
C ILE A 91 6.32 10.78 12.61
N ASP A 92 7.60 10.48 12.42
CA ASP A 92 8.45 11.19 11.45
C ASP A 92 7.88 11.08 10.03
N ARG A 93 7.34 9.91 9.67
CA ARG A 93 6.69 9.67 8.38
C ARG A 93 5.47 10.55 8.14
N LEU A 94 4.71 10.89 9.19
CA LEU A 94 3.55 11.80 9.05
C LEU A 94 3.97 13.21 8.66
N GLU A 95 5.18 13.64 9.01
CA GLU A 95 5.72 14.94 8.58
C GLU A 95 6.21 14.90 7.12
N LEU A 96 6.56 13.72 6.62
CA LEU A 96 7.08 13.50 5.26
C LEU A 96 6.00 13.16 4.22
N THR A 97 4.79 12.80 4.65
CA THR A 97 3.70 12.41 3.75
C THR A 97 2.92 13.65 3.29
N ALA A 98 2.61 13.72 2.00
CA ALA A 98 1.82 14.83 1.44
C ALA A 98 0.33 14.68 1.77
N GLY A 99 -0.16 13.44 1.82
CA GLY A 99 -1.53 13.15 2.19
C GLY A 99 -1.75 11.67 2.50
N LEU A 100 -2.85 11.39 3.20
CA LEU A 100 -3.32 10.03 3.46
C LEU A 100 -4.74 9.87 2.92
N TRP A 101 -5.06 8.67 2.44
CA TRP A 101 -6.38 8.37 1.88
C TRP A 101 -7.07 7.22 2.59
N ASN A 102 -8.41 7.29 2.64
CA ASN A 102 -9.31 6.29 3.20
C ASN A 102 -10.08 5.50 2.14
N ASN A 103 -10.32 6.08 0.98
CA ASN A 103 -10.97 5.41 -0.15
C ASN A 103 -10.30 5.77 -1.48
N GLY A 104 -10.67 5.06 -2.54
CA GLY A 104 -10.02 5.21 -3.85
C GLY A 104 -10.27 6.57 -4.48
N GLY A 105 -11.40 7.21 -4.21
CA GLY A 105 -11.68 8.56 -4.72
C GLY A 105 -10.77 9.61 -4.09
N GLU A 106 -10.53 9.52 -2.78
CA GLU A 106 -9.54 10.38 -2.10
C GLU A 106 -8.12 10.14 -2.63
N SER A 107 -7.73 8.89 -2.84
CA SER A 107 -6.42 8.56 -3.42
C SER A 107 -6.26 9.12 -4.83
N GLU A 108 -7.29 8.99 -5.67
CA GLU A 108 -7.32 9.56 -7.01
C GLU A 108 -7.21 11.08 -6.96
N GLN A 109 -7.94 11.73 -6.05
CA GLN A 109 -7.88 13.18 -5.88
C GLN A 109 -6.48 13.66 -5.53
N LEU A 110 -5.78 12.99 -4.60
CA LEU A 110 -4.41 13.34 -4.20
C LEU A 110 -3.41 13.24 -5.37
N LEU A 111 -3.56 12.25 -6.24
CA LEU A 111 -2.69 12.10 -7.41
C LEU A 111 -3.04 13.11 -8.52
N ARG A 112 -4.33 13.41 -8.71
CA ARG A 112 -4.81 14.39 -9.70
C ARG A 112 -4.52 15.84 -9.33
N SER A 113 -4.52 16.15 -8.03
CA SER A 113 -4.16 17.48 -7.54
C SER A 113 -2.65 17.72 -7.53
N GLU A 114 -1.86 16.70 -7.85
CA GLU A 114 -0.39 16.72 -7.81
C GLU A 114 0.17 16.96 -6.40
N GLU A 115 -0.67 16.83 -5.37
CA GLU A 115 -0.26 16.86 -3.96
C GLU A 115 0.56 15.61 -3.61
N VAL A 116 0.13 14.45 -4.10
CA VAL A 116 0.88 13.20 -4.02
C VAL A 116 1.45 12.86 -5.40
N GLY A 117 2.77 12.71 -5.47
CA GLY A 117 3.48 12.20 -6.64
C GLY A 117 3.63 10.69 -6.67
N VAL A 118 3.66 10.02 -5.51
CA VAL A 118 3.78 8.55 -5.46
C VAL A 118 3.07 7.97 -4.24
N GLN A 119 2.31 6.89 -4.43
CA GLN A 119 1.72 6.16 -3.31
C GLN A 119 1.31 4.73 -3.66
N PRO A 120 1.25 3.83 -2.66
CA PRO A 120 0.53 2.57 -2.80
C PRO A 120 -0.96 2.83 -2.96
N VAL A 121 -1.59 2.27 -3.99
CA VAL A 121 -3.02 2.43 -4.25
C VAL A 121 -3.63 1.20 -4.92
N TRP A 122 -4.93 0.99 -4.75
CA TRP A 122 -5.67 -0.07 -5.42
C TRP A 122 -5.58 0.02 -6.94
N ASN A 123 -5.34 -1.13 -7.59
CA ASN A 123 -5.16 -1.24 -9.04
C ASN A 123 -6.18 -0.49 -9.91
N TYR A 124 -7.46 -0.48 -9.50
CA TYR A 124 -8.52 0.15 -10.29
C TYR A 124 -8.37 1.67 -10.36
N VAL A 125 -7.80 2.32 -9.33
CA VAL A 125 -7.55 3.77 -9.32
C VAL A 125 -6.53 4.10 -10.40
N ILE A 126 -5.41 3.37 -10.44
CA ILE A 126 -4.39 3.54 -11.49
C ILE A 126 -4.99 3.28 -12.87
N GLN A 127 -5.78 2.23 -13.01
CA GLN A 127 -6.43 1.91 -14.28
C GLN A 127 -7.37 3.03 -14.75
N SER A 128 -8.15 3.61 -13.83
CA SER A 128 -9.03 4.75 -14.10
C SER A 128 -8.23 5.95 -14.61
N MET A 129 -7.19 6.34 -13.87
CA MET A 129 -6.34 7.47 -14.22
C MET A 129 -5.61 7.29 -15.56
N GLN A 130 -5.08 6.10 -15.82
CA GLN A 130 -4.47 5.75 -17.11
C GLN A 130 -5.47 5.82 -18.27
N SER A 131 -6.72 5.38 -18.04
CA SER A 131 -7.78 5.46 -19.05
C SER A 131 -8.17 6.90 -19.38
N ASP A 132 -8.03 7.81 -18.41
CA ASP A 132 -8.23 9.24 -18.57
C ASP A 132 -7.01 9.96 -19.17
N GLY A 133 -5.93 9.23 -19.49
CA GLY A 133 -4.72 9.77 -20.12
C GLY A 133 -3.80 10.53 -19.16
N LEU A 134 -3.94 10.32 -17.85
CA LEU A 134 -3.04 10.93 -16.87
C LEU A 134 -1.66 10.25 -16.85
N PRO A 135 -0.59 10.99 -16.53
CA PRO A 135 0.80 10.52 -16.52
C PRO A 135 1.10 9.70 -15.27
N VAL A 136 0.36 8.60 -15.07
CA VAL A 136 0.54 7.71 -13.92
C VAL A 136 1.02 6.32 -14.35
N GLU A 137 2.19 5.96 -13.86
CA GLU A 137 2.77 4.64 -14.02
C GLU A 137 2.39 3.69 -12.88
N ARG A 138 2.26 2.41 -13.22
CA ARG A 138 2.04 1.33 -12.26
C ARG A 138 3.37 0.63 -12.01
N VAL A 139 3.83 0.66 -10.76
CA VAL A 139 5.04 -0.04 -10.33
C VAL A 139 4.70 -1.15 -9.35
N TYR A 140 5.20 -2.34 -9.63
CA TYR A 140 5.19 -3.45 -8.67
C TYR A 140 6.53 -3.48 -7.92
N PRO A 141 6.54 -3.16 -6.61
CA PRO A 141 7.79 -3.01 -5.87
C PRO A 141 8.51 -4.35 -5.68
N SER A 142 9.85 -4.30 -5.59
CA SER A 142 10.72 -5.47 -5.46
C SER A 142 10.47 -6.31 -4.19
N GLU A 143 10.00 -5.67 -3.11
CA GLU A 143 9.61 -6.32 -1.85
C GLU A 143 8.27 -7.07 -1.96
N GLY A 144 7.55 -6.89 -3.07
CA GLY A 144 6.24 -7.46 -3.33
C GLY A 144 5.10 -6.49 -3.09
N THR A 145 3.99 -6.70 -3.80
CA THR A 145 2.77 -5.88 -3.67
C THR A 145 1.79 -6.51 -2.68
N LYS A 146 1.10 -5.68 -1.90
CA LYS A 146 -0.01 -6.14 -1.07
C LYS A 146 -1.15 -6.61 -1.97
N ALA A 147 -1.56 -7.86 -1.81
CA ALA A 147 -2.79 -8.41 -2.37
C ALA A 147 -3.89 -8.60 -1.31
N TRP A 148 -5.13 -8.27 -1.62
CA TRP A 148 -6.29 -8.43 -0.72
C TRP A 148 -7.40 -9.26 -1.37
N PHE A 149 -8.21 -9.89 -0.53
CA PHE A 149 -9.42 -10.59 -0.95
C PHE A 149 -10.62 -9.97 -0.24
N ILE A 150 -11.70 -9.74 -0.99
CA ILE A 150 -13.01 -9.48 -0.42
C ILE A 150 -13.77 -10.80 -0.45
N GLN A 151 -14.38 -11.15 0.67
CA GLN A 151 -15.11 -12.38 0.87
C GLN A 151 -16.51 -12.10 1.42
N HIS A 152 -17.45 -12.98 1.11
CA HIS A 152 -18.73 -13.05 1.80
C HIS A 152 -18.61 -14.01 2.96
N CYS A 153 -18.92 -13.56 4.17
CA CYS A 153 -18.94 -14.42 5.35
C CYS A 153 -20.37 -14.85 5.66
N ILE A 154 -20.53 -16.12 6.04
CA ILE A 154 -21.77 -16.64 6.61
C ILE A 154 -21.55 -16.70 8.13
N ARG A 155 -22.51 -16.20 8.90
CA ARG A 155 -22.47 -16.19 10.37
C ARG A 155 -23.28 -17.35 10.92
#